data_AF-A0A962HAI5-F1
#
_entry.id   AF-A0A962HAI5-F1
#
_cell.length_a   1.000
_cell.length_b   1.000
_cell.length_c   1.000
_cell.angle_alpha   90.00
_cell.angle_beta   90.00
_cell.angle_gamma   90.00
#
_symmetry.space_group_name_H-M   'P 1'
#
loop_
_entity.id
_entity.type
_entity.pdbx_description
1 polymer ?
#
loop_
_entity_poly.entity_id
_entity_poly.type
_entity_poly.pdbx_seq_one_letter_code
_entity_poly.pdbx_strand_id
1 'polypeptide(L)'
;MPRIPIEKRRSSGVFDLINDGRDAARAINQTAALFASVALMVGLSELTRPQPFVWTAVGLFLLSAVLWIYRSRIAAIILLLGTGLNWLGWYLQTSDTGRPSYYLLFLFGVLFFVAARSVEATFKYHSRSASGPPDQTAAPGAIRESGES
;
A
#
# COMPACT_ATOMS: atom_id res chain seq x y z
N MET A 1 29.12 33.27 1.00
CA MET A 1 28.86 31.84 0.74
C MET A 1 27.37 31.59 0.89
N PRO A 2 26.62 31.31 -0.18
CA PRO A 2 25.19 31.00 -0.09
C PRO A 2 25.00 29.65 0.62
N ARG A 3 24.20 29.64 1.69
CA ARG A 3 23.80 28.41 2.38
C ARG A 3 22.78 27.69 1.51
N ILE A 4 23.18 26.60 0.88
CA ILE A 4 22.25 25.70 0.19
C ILE A 4 21.32 25.13 1.28
N PRO A 5 20.00 25.33 1.20
CA PRO A 5 19.09 24.74 2.16
C PRO A 5 19.14 23.22 2.01
N ILE A 6 19.58 22.54 3.06
CA ILE A 6 19.55 21.07 3.14
C ILE A 6 18.07 20.70 3.26
N GLU A 7 17.45 20.44 2.13
CA GLU A 7 16.09 19.93 2.06
C GLU A 7 16.07 18.58 2.77
N LYS A 8 15.43 18.55 3.95
CA LYS A 8 15.33 17.37 4.80
C LYS A 8 14.55 16.31 4.00
N ARG A 9 15.26 15.40 3.33
CA ARG A 9 14.65 14.22 2.69
C ARG A 9 13.86 13.48 3.76
N ARG A 10 12.54 13.69 3.81
CA ARG A 10 11.64 12.84 4.56
C ARG A 10 11.85 11.42 4.02
N SER A 11 12.44 10.57 4.84
CA SER A 11 12.35 9.12 4.70
C SER A 11 10.89 8.80 4.42
N SER A 12 10.60 8.10 3.31
CA SER A 12 9.25 7.75 2.88
C SER A 12 9.11 6.23 2.88
N GLY A 13 8.86 5.66 4.05
CA GLY A 13 8.57 4.25 4.24
C GLY A 13 7.06 3.97 4.19
N VAL A 14 6.72 2.70 4.04
CA VAL A 14 5.34 2.17 4.12
C VAL A 14 4.67 2.48 5.48
N PHE A 15 5.48 2.83 6.48
CA PHE A 15 5.05 3.18 7.83
C PHE A 15 4.78 4.67 8.05
N ASP A 16 5.07 5.55 7.08
CA ASP A 16 4.85 6.98 7.25
C ASP A 16 3.37 7.37 7.19
N LEU A 17 3.04 8.51 7.81
CA LEU A 17 1.70 9.08 7.75
C LEU A 17 1.38 9.49 6.30
N ILE A 18 0.27 8.97 5.77
CA ILE A 18 -0.20 9.33 4.43
C ILE A 18 -0.92 10.67 4.53
N ASN A 19 -0.17 11.75 4.27
CA ASN A 19 -0.65 13.13 4.36
C ASN A 19 -0.99 13.72 3.00
N ASP A 20 -0.45 13.21 1.90
CA ASP A 20 -0.68 13.75 0.54
C ASP A 20 -1.01 12.67 -0.50
N GLY A 21 -1.61 13.08 -1.62
CA GLY A 21 -1.95 12.18 -2.73
C GLY A 21 -0.71 11.55 -3.40
N ARG A 22 0.42 12.26 -3.43
CA ARG A 22 1.71 11.72 -3.89
C ARG A 22 2.26 10.65 -2.94
N ASP A 23 2.10 10.87 -1.62
CA ASP A 23 2.48 9.89 -0.59
C ASP A 23 1.59 8.65 -0.67
N ALA A 24 0.29 8.82 -0.90
CA ALA A 24 -0.65 7.72 -1.11
C ALA A 24 -0.27 6.87 -2.34
N ALA A 25 0.03 7.50 -3.47
CA ALA A 25 0.49 6.80 -4.66
C ALA A 25 1.80 6.04 -4.44
N ARG A 26 2.75 6.63 -3.70
CA ARG A 26 4.01 5.98 -3.36
C ARG A 26 3.78 4.79 -2.42
N ALA A 27 2.93 4.93 -1.40
CA ALA A 27 2.55 3.84 -0.50
C ALA A 27 1.90 2.68 -1.27
N ILE A 28 1.00 2.97 -2.22
CA ILE A 28 0.40 1.95 -3.10
C ILE A 28 1.49 1.21 -3.87
N ASN A 29 2.41 1.92 -4.54
CA ASN A 29 3.49 1.29 -5.30
C ASN A 29 4.40 0.43 -4.41
N GLN A 30 4.75 0.90 -3.21
CA GLN A 30 5.56 0.13 -2.26
C GLN A 30 4.83 -1.13 -1.77
N THR A 31 3.55 -1.03 -1.46
CA THR A 31 2.74 -2.19 -1.06
C THR A 31 2.61 -3.21 -2.20
N ALA A 32 2.38 -2.75 -3.44
CA ALA A 32 2.36 -3.61 -4.61
C ALA A 32 3.72 -4.30 -4.82
N ALA A 33 4.83 -3.56 -4.75
CA ALA A 33 6.17 -4.13 -4.84
C ALA A 33 6.41 -5.23 -3.79
N LEU A 34 5.99 -4.99 -2.54
CA LEU A 34 6.07 -5.99 -1.47
C LEU A 34 5.26 -7.24 -1.81
N PHE A 35 3.99 -7.10 -2.21
CA PHE A 35 3.17 -8.24 -2.59
C PHE A 35 3.73 -9.01 -3.80
N ALA A 36 4.27 -8.31 -4.79
CA ALA A 36 4.90 -8.95 -5.95
C ALA A 36 6.17 -9.71 -5.55
N SER A 37 7.00 -9.14 -4.66
CA SER A 37 8.20 -9.81 -4.15
C SER A 37 7.87 -11.08 -3.36
N VAL A 38 6.81 -11.04 -2.56
CA VAL A 38 6.32 -12.18 -1.77
C VAL A 38 5.76 -13.25 -2.70
N ALA A 39 4.93 -12.87 -3.69
CA ALA A 39 4.42 -13.78 -4.70
C ALA A 39 5.55 -14.48 -5.47
N LEU A 40 6.62 -13.74 -5.79
CA LEU A 40 7.78 -14.27 -6.49
C LEU A 40 8.61 -15.21 -5.58
N MET A 41 8.80 -14.88 -4.30
CA MET A 41 9.43 -15.79 -3.34
C MET A 41 8.63 -17.09 -3.18
N VAL A 42 7.30 -17.00 -3.04
CA VAL A 42 6.44 -18.19 -2.96
C VAL A 42 6.54 -18.99 -4.26
N GLY A 43 6.38 -18.36 -5.43
CA GLY A 43 6.49 -19.03 -6.73
C GLY A 43 7.85 -19.69 -6.97
N LEU A 44 8.96 -19.07 -6.54
CA LEU A 44 10.29 -19.70 -6.60
C LEU A 44 10.44 -20.87 -5.63
N SER A 45 9.85 -20.78 -4.43
CA SER A 45 9.87 -21.88 -3.47
C SER A 45 9.13 -23.11 -3.99
N GLU A 46 8.06 -22.91 -4.75
CA GLU A 46 7.27 -23.96 -5.39
C GLU A 46 8.05 -24.74 -6.45
N LEU A 47 9.00 -24.11 -7.14
CA LEU A 47 9.90 -24.81 -8.08
C LEU A 47 10.78 -25.84 -7.37
N THR A 48 11.10 -25.60 -6.10
CA THR A 48 11.93 -26.51 -5.29
C THR A 48 11.12 -27.59 -4.58
N ARG A 49 9.84 -27.32 -4.26
CA ARG A 49 8.91 -28.27 -3.64
C ARG A 49 7.49 -27.98 -4.13
N PRO A 50 6.94 -28.77 -5.06
CA PRO A 50 5.60 -28.53 -5.58
C PRO A 50 4.56 -28.77 -4.47
N GLN A 51 3.97 -27.68 -4.01
CA GLN A 51 2.90 -27.57 -3.05
C GLN A 51 1.69 -26.89 -3.72
N PRO A 52 0.48 -26.98 -3.15
CA PRO A 52 -0.70 -26.38 -3.76
C PRO A 52 -0.74 -24.84 -3.70
N PHE A 53 0.28 -24.15 -3.17
CA PHE A 53 0.26 -22.68 -3.00
C PHE A 53 0.60 -21.89 -4.27
N VAL A 54 0.89 -22.57 -5.40
CA VAL A 54 1.10 -21.92 -6.71
C VAL A 54 -0.05 -20.98 -7.08
N TRP A 55 -1.30 -21.40 -6.87
CA TRP A 55 -2.48 -20.57 -7.17
C TRP A 55 -2.54 -19.30 -6.33
N THR A 56 -2.12 -19.39 -5.06
CA THR A 56 -2.03 -18.23 -4.17
C THR A 56 -0.96 -17.25 -4.64
N ALA A 57 0.20 -17.74 -5.07
CA ALA A 57 1.27 -16.91 -5.62
C ALA A 57 0.83 -16.18 -6.89
N VAL A 58 0.17 -16.89 -7.81
CA VAL A 58 -0.38 -16.30 -9.04
C VAL A 58 -1.43 -15.24 -8.71
N GLY A 59 -2.37 -15.53 -7.80
CA GLY A 59 -3.39 -14.59 -7.36
C GLY A 59 -2.78 -13.32 -6.74
N LEU A 60 -1.80 -13.46 -5.85
CA LEU A 60 -1.09 -12.33 -5.24
C LEU A 60 -0.33 -11.50 -6.28
N PHE A 61 0.32 -12.15 -7.25
CA PHE A 61 1.04 -11.45 -8.31
C PHE A 61 0.11 -10.63 -9.20
N LEU A 62 -1.00 -11.23 -9.65
CA LEU A 62 -1.99 -10.54 -10.48
C LEU A 62 -2.65 -9.39 -9.73
N LEU A 63 -3.07 -9.60 -8.48
CA LEU A 63 -3.67 -8.53 -7.67
C LEU A 63 -2.69 -7.41 -7.39
N SER A 64 -1.41 -7.73 -7.18
CA SER A 64 -0.36 -6.72 -7.04
C SER A 64 -0.17 -5.91 -8.33
N ALA A 65 -0.12 -6.56 -9.50
CA ALA A 65 -0.02 -5.88 -10.78
C ALA A 65 -1.23 -4.97 -11.03
N VAL A 66 -2.45 -5.44 -10.73
CA VAL A 66 -3.67 -4.64 -10.82
C VAL A 66 -3.61 -3.44 -9.86
N LEU A 67 -3.14 -3.63 -8.63
CA LEU A 67 -2.97 -2.55 -7.66
C LEU A 67 -1.93 -1.53 -8.15
N TRP A 68 -0.85 -1.98 -8.79
CA TRP A 68 0.19 -1.10 -9.34
C TRP A 68 -0.32 -0.25 -10.50
N ILE A 69 -0.98 -0.89 -11.48
CA ILE A 69 -1.39 -0.24 -12.73
C ILE A 69 -2.64 0.61 -12.52
N TYR A 70 -3.68 0.03 -11.93
CA TYR A 70 -5.00 0.65 -11.83
C TYR A 70 -5.23 1.37 -10.50
N ARG A 71 -4.36 1.16 -9.49
CA ARG A 71 -4.54 1.69 -8.13
C ARG A 71 -5.90 1.36 -7.54
N SER A 72 -6.48 0.22 -7.94
CA SER A 72 -7.86 -0.13 -7.66
C SER A 72 -8.12 -0.38 -6.17
N ARG A 73 -9.18 0.23 -5.62
CA ARG A 73 -9.66 -0.01 -4.25
C ARG A 73 -10.10 -1.46 -4.06
N ILE A 74 -10.75 -2.03 -5.08
CA ILE A 74 -11.25 -3.41 -5.04
C ILE A 74 -10.07 -4.38 -4.92
N ALA A 75 -8.99 -4.15 -5.67
CA ALA A 75 -7.80 -4.99 -5.57
C ALA A 75 -7.16 -4.94 -4.17
N ALA A 76 -7.09 -3.76 -3.55
CA ALA A 76 -6.58 -3.62 -2.19
C ALA A 76 -7.45 -4.36 -1.16
N ILE A 77 -8.79 -4.28 -1.29
CA ILE A 77 -9.73 -5.00 -0.41
C ILE A 77 -9.60 -6.51 -0.60
N ILE A 78 -9.51 -6.99 -1.85
CA ILE A 78 -9.32 -8.43 -2.12
C ILE A 78 -7.98 -8.91 -1.56
N LEU A 79 -6.91 -8.13 -1.66
CA LEU A 79 -5.63 -8.46 -1.04
C LEU A 79 -5.75 -8.57 0.48
N LEU A 80 -6.44 -7.64 1.12
CA LEU A 80 -6.68 -7.66 2.57
C LEU A 80 -7.49 -8.88 3.02
N LEU A 81 -8.60 -9.17 2.32
CA LEU A 81 -9.43 -10.33 2.63
C LEU A 81 -8.67 -11.63 2.35
N GLY A 82 -7.97 -11.72 1.23
CA GLY A 82 -7.18 -12.89 0.85
C GLY A 82 -6.07 -13.19 1.85
N THR A 83 -5.31 -12.17 2.27
CA THR A 83 -4.28 -12.35 3.32
C THR A 83 -4.89 -12.66 4.69
N GLY A 84 -6.00 -12.01 5.05
CA GLY A 84 -6.71 -12.28 6.31
C GLY A 84 -7.27 -13.71 6.39
N LEU A 85 -7.87 -14.21 5.30
CA LEU A 85 -8.37 -15.58 5.23
C LEU A 85 -7.24 -16.62 5.24
N ASN A 86 -6.13 -16.36 4.55
CA ASN A 86 -4.96 -17.24 4.61
C ASN A 86 -4.35 -17.28 6.01
N TRP A 87 -4.25 -16.14 6.68
CA TRP A 87 -3.77 -16.07 8.06
C TRP A 87 -4.70 -16.83 9.01
N LEU A 88 -6.02 -16.64 8.89
CA LEU A 88 -7.01 -17.35 9.70
C LEU A 88 -6.96 -18.87 9.45
N GLY A 89 -6.91 -19.30 8.18
CA GLY A 89 -6.80 -20.71 7.82
C GLY A 89 -5.54 -21.35 8.39
N TRP A 90 -4.40 -20.65 8.32
CA TRP A 90 -3.16 -21.11 8.93
C TRP A 90 -3.26 -21.18 10.46
N TYR A 91 -3.86 -20.17 11.10
CA TYR A 91 -4.06 -20.13 12.55
C TYR A 91 -4.93 -21.29 13.05
N LEU A 92 -6.02 -21.59 12.34
CA LEU A 92 -6.90 -22.72 12.65
C LEU A 92 -6.18 -24.06 12.49
N GLN A 93 -5.49 -24.27 11.36
CA GLN A 93 -4.71 -25.49 11.12
C GLN A 93 -3.61 -25.71 12.17
N THR A 94 -3.00 -24.63 12.61
CA THR A 94 -1.97 -24.63 13.64
C THR A 94 -2.52 -24.99 15.01
N SER A 95 -3.72 -24.51 15.33
CA SER A 95 -4.40 -24.83 16.59
C SER A 95 -4.74 -26.31 16.66
N ASP A 96 -5.11 -26.93 15.54
CA ASP A 96 -5.42 -28.36 15.46
C ASP A 96 -4.16 -29.26 15.50
N THR A 97 -3.06 -28.82 14.90
CA THR A 97 -1.82 -29.62 14.80
C THR A 97 -0.82 -29.38 15.94
N GLY A 98 -1.04 -28.36 16.77
CA GLY A 98 -0.25 -28.08 17.97
C GLY A 98 1.19 -27.58 17.71
N ARG A 99 1.54 -27.23 16.47
CA ARG A 99 2.90 -26.79 16.09
C ARG A 99 2.90 -25.44 15.38
N PRO A 100 2.70 -24.31 16.10
CA PRO A 100 2.81 -22.99 15.51
C PRO A 100 4.19 -22.68 15.01
N SER A 101 4.31 -22.46 13.69
CA SER A 101 5.43 -21.74 13.13
C SER A 101 5.23 -20.24 13.37
N TYR A 102 5.76 -19.74 14.48
CA TYR A 102 5.72 -18.31 14.83
C TYR A 102 6.25 -17.40 13.71
N TYR A 103 7.19 -17.91 12.89
CA TYR A 103 7.70 -17.21 11.71
C TYR A 103 6.61 -16.96 10.66
N LEU A 104 5.79 -17.97 10.35
CA LEU A 104 4.68 -17.83 9.40
C LEU A 104 3.58 -16.93 9.95
N LEU A 105 3.26 -17.08 11.25
CA LEU A 105 2.31 -16.18 11.93
C LEU A 105 2.75 -14.71 11.79
N PHE A 106 4.03 -14.43 12.07
CA PHE A 106 4.60 -13.09 11.97
C PHE A 106 4.57 -12.58 10.53
N LEU A 107 5.00 -13.40 9.55
CA LEU A 107 4.99 -13.03 8.14
C LEU A 107 3.60 -12.65 7.65
N PHE A 108 2.59 -13.47 7.94
CA PHE A 108 1.21 -13.18 7.58
C PHE A 108 0.65 -11.96 8.31
N GLY A 109 1.03 -11.73 9.57
CA GLY A 109 0.67 -10.51 10.31
C GLY A 109 1.24 -9.25 9.65
N VAL A 110 2.50 -9.29 9.21
CA VAL A 110 3.12 -8.19 8.45
C VAL A 110 2.40 -7.97 7.12
N LEU A 111 2.10 -9.04 6.38
CA LEU A 111 1.37 -8.94 5.10
C LEU A 111 -0.04 -8.36 5.28
N PHE A 112 -0.73 -8.75 6.34
CA PHE A 112 -2.05 -8.21 6.68
C PHE A 112 -1.96 -6.70 6.98
N PHE A 113 -0.96 -6.27 7.75
CA PHE A 113 -0.73 -4.84 8.00
C PHE A 113 -0.43 -4.06 6.72
N VAL A 114 0.41 -4.61 5.84
CA VAL A 114 0.72 -4.02 4.52
C VAL A 114 -0.53 -3.94 3.64
N ALA A 115 -1.41 -4.94 3.67
CA ALA A 115 -2.69 -4.90 2.97
C ALA A 115 -3.64 -3.83 3.54
N ALA A 116 -3.72 -3.70 4.87
CA ALA A 116 -4.55 -2.68 5.49
C ALA A 116 -4.07 -1.27 5.12
N ARG A 117 -2.76 -1.07 5.07
CA ARG A 117 -2.14 0.18 4.58
C ARG A 117 -2.41 0.44 3.10
N SER A 118 -2.40 -0.57 2.24
CA SER A 118 -2.72 -0.40 0.82
C SER A 118 -4.18 0.02 0.60
N VAL A 119 -5.11 -0.50 1.43
CA VAL A 119 -6.52 -0.06 1.46
C VAL A 119 -6.60 1.41 1.91
N GLU A 120 -5.99 1.77 3.03
CA GLU A 120 -5.98 3.17 3.49
C GLU A 120 -5.44 4.13 2.42
N ALA A 121 -4.32 3.75 1.78
CA ALA A 121 -3.69 4.53 0.73
C ALA A 121 -4.57 4.66 -0.51
N THR A 122 -5.22 3.59 -0.98
CA THR A 122 -6.10 3.63 -2.16
C THR A 122 -7.37 4.44 -1.91
N PHE A 123 -7.95 4.39 -0.71
CA PHE A 123 -9.08 5.24 -0.33
C PHE A 123 -8.69 6.72 -0.26
N LYS A 124 -7.57 7.05 0.40
CA LYS A 124 -7.06 8.43 0.46
C LYS A 124 -6.70 8.98 -0.92
N TYR A 125 -6.07 8.17 -1.76
CA TYR A 125 -5.73 8.55 -3.14
C TYR A 125 -6.98 8.96 -3.93
N HIS A 126 -8.04 8.15 -3.91
CA HIS A 126 -9.26 8.45 -4.63
C HIS A 126 -10.08 9.59 -4.02
N SER A 127 -10.14 9.68 -2.69
CA SER A 127 -10.83 10.78 -2.01
C SER A 127 -10.22 12.13 -2.39
N ARG A 128 -8.88 12.22 -2.47
CA ARG A 128 -8.18 13.45 -2.85
C ARG A 128 -8.14 13.72 -4.35
N SER A 129 -8.05 12.68 -5.19
CA SER A 129 -8.24 12.85 -6.64
C SER A 129 -9.64 13.37 -6.99
N ALA A 130 -10.66 13.03 -6.19
CA ALA A 130 -12.00 13.58 -6.34
C ALA A 130 -12.16 15.01 -5.81
N SER A 131 -11.23 15.49 -4.97
CA SER A 131 -11.35 16.81 -4.31
C SER A 131 -10.97 18.00 -5.21
N GLY A 132 -10.44 17.75 -6.42
CA GLY A 132 -9.85 18.81 -7.25
C GLY A 132 -8.63 19.48 -6.59
N PRO A 133 -7.81 20.24 -7.34
CA PRO A 133 -6.85 21.14 -6.69
C PRO A 133 -7.64 22.07 -5.76
N PRO A 134 -7.13 22.39 -4.55
CA PRO A 134 -7.79 23.38 -3.71
C PRO A 134 -7.92 24.66 -4.53
N ASP A 135 -9.17 25.08 -4.74
CA ASP A 135 -9.52 26.34 -5.34
C ASP A 135 -8.64 27.43 -4.70
N GLN A 136 -7.68 27.97 -5.46
CA GLN A 136 -6.95 29.19 -5.10
C GLN A 136 -7.85 30.43 -5.20
N THR A 137 -9.15 30.25 -5.41
CA THR A 137 -10.20 31.26 -5.42
C THR A 137 -10.66 31.57 -4.00
N ALA A 138 -9.81 32.23 -3.20
CA ALA A 138 -10.21 33.24 -2.22
C ALA A 138 -8.99 33.68 -1.38
N ALA A 139 -8.12 34.49 -1.96
CA ALA A 139 -7.51 35.56 -1.17
C ALA A 139 -8.42 36.80 -1.33
N PRO A 140 -9.30 37.11 -0.36
CA PRO A 140 -10.02 38.38 -0.36
C PRO A 140 -9.02 39.46 0.07
N GLY A 141 -8.37 40.10 -0.92
CA GLY A 141 -7.35 41.11 -0.58
C GLY A 141 -6.72 41.87 -1.73
N ALA A 142 -7.06 41.62 -2.99
CA ALA A 142 -6.65 42.50 -4.10
C ALA A 142 -7.69 43.60 -4.31
N ILE A 143 -7.91 44.44 -3.28
CA ILE A 143 -8.46 45.77 -3.53
C ILE A 143 -7.35 46.51 -4.27
N ARG A 144 -7.54 46.60 -5.58
CA ARG A 144 -6.73 47.40 -6.48
C ARG A 144 -6.93 48.85 -6.05
N GLU A 145 -5.97 49.43 -5.34
CA GLU A 145 -5.91 50.88 -5.15
C GLU A 145 -5.84 51.51 -6.53
N SER A 146 -6.96 52.05 -6.98
CA SER A 146 -7.02 53.10 -7.97
C SER A 146 -6.58 54.39 -7.29
N GLY A 147 -5.28 54.69 -7.31
CA GLY A 147 -4.81 56.08 -7.31
C GLY A 147 -4.72 56.50 -8.78
N GLU A 148 -5.47 57.48 -9.30
CA GLU A 148 -5.41 58.92 -8.95
C GLU A 148 -3.93 59.37 -8.87
N SER A 149 -3.40 60.31 -9.64
CA SER A 149 -3.85 61.15 -10.76
C SER A 149 -2.56 61.67 -11.44
#